data_AF-A0A359KT30-F1
#
_entry.id   AF-A0A359KT30-F1
#
_cell.length_a   1.000
_cell.length_b   1.000
_cell.length_c   1.000
_cell.angle_alpha   90.00
_cell.angle_beta   90.00
_cell.angle_gamma   90.00
#
_symmetry.space_group_name_H-M   'P 1'
#
loop_
_entity.id
_entity.type
_entity.pdbx_description
1 polymer ?
#
loop_
_entity_poly.entity_id
_entity_poly.type
_entity_poly.pdbx_seq_one_letter_code
_entity_poly.pdbx_strand_id
1 'polypeptide(L)'
;MFFLTLGRPVWYLLYGSRIVLVPVIAGGAYEVIRAGAAHSRHPIMRVVLAPGLWLQGITTRQPDDSMIEVAIAAFKRVQATDGVIAITDLDPAVVEVGADGQPLSGAPSILPEPVPAMVEV
;
A
#
# COMPACT_ATOMS: atom_id res chain seq x y z
N MET A 1 19.54 10.30 -39.22
CA MET A 1 19.32 9.10 -40.06
C MET A 1 20.34 7.96 -39.81
N PHE A 2 20.97 7.88 -38.62
CA PHE A 2 21.95 6.80 -38.30
C PHE A 2 21.46 5.83 -37.21
N PHE A 3 20.58 6.28 -36.30
CA PHE A 3 19.96 5.43 -35.27
C PHE A 3 18.85 4.49 -35.79
N LEU A 4 18.30 4.76 -36.97
CA LEU A 4 17.22 3.97 -37.58
C LEU A 4 17.74 2.76 -38.38
N THR A 5 19.03 2.74 -38.73
CA THR A 5 19.65 1.71 -39.58
C THR A 5 20.57 0.75 -38.82
N LEU A 6 21.15 1.16 -37.67
CA LEU A 6 22.06 0.32 -36.88
C LEU A 6 21.38 -0.52 -35.77
N GLY A 7 20.10 -0.33 -35.49
CA GLY A 7 19.51 -0.80 -34.23
C GLY A 7 18.05 -1.18 -34.29
N ARG A 8 17.61 -1.96 -35.28
CA ARG A 8 16.34 -2.69 -35.16
C ARG A 8 16.65 -4.07 -34.56
N PRO A 9 16.64 -4.25 -33.22
CA PRO A 9 16.58 -5.60 -32.68
C PRO A 9 15.35 -6.25 -33.30
N VAL A 10 15.52 -7.44 -33.88
CA VAL A 10 14.42 -8.23 -34.43
C VAL A 10 13.33 -8.28 -33.38
N TRP A 11 12.14 -7.81 -33.74
CA TRP A 11 11.02 -7.55 -32.83
C TRP A 11 10.68 -8.80 -32.01
N TYR A 12 10.79 -9.98 -32.63
CA TYR A 12 10.68 -11.27 -31.96
C TYR A 12 11.68 -11.49 -30.82
N LEU A 13 12.92 -11.00 -30.90
CA LEU A 13 13.86 -11.09 -29.77
C LEU A 13 13.47 -10.13 -28.64
N LEU A 14 12.93 -8.93 -28.91
CA LEU A 14 12.48 -8.05 -27.83
C LEU A 14 11.27 -8.63 -27.07
N TYR A 15 10.29 -9.14 -27.82
CA TYR A 15 9.09 -9.72 -27.19
C TYR A 15 9.38 -11.10 -26.59
N GLY A 16 10.12 -11.96 -27.31
CA GLY A 16 10.52 -13.28 -26.84
C GLY A 16 11.42 -13.22 -25.60
N SER A 17 12.38 -12.28 -25.56
CA SER A 17 13.21 -12.10 -24.36
C SER A 17 12.38 -11.70 -23.16
N ARG A 18 11.38 -10.81 -23.28
CA ARG A 18 10.52 -10.45 -22.16
C ARG A 18 9.65 -11.62 -21.70
N ILE A 19 9.07 -12.38 -22.63
CA ILE A 19 8.22 -13.55 -22.30
C ILE A 19 9.00 -14.60 -21.50
N VAL A 20 10.27 -14.83 -21.83
CA VAL A 20 11.12 -15.81 -21.13
C VAL A 20 11.77 -15.21 -19.88
N LEU A 21 12.31 -13.99 -19.98
CA LEU A 21 13.09 -13.36 -18.92
C LEU A 21 12.23 -12.88 -17.75
N VAL A 22 11.01 -12.40 -18.00
CA VAL A 22 10.09 -11.96 -16.93
C VAL A 22 9.80 -13.08 -15.93
N PRO A 23 9.34 -14.28 -16.34
CA PRO A 23 9.10 -15.36 -15.39
C PRO A 23 10.39 -15.88 -14.75
N VAL A 24 11.53 -15.86 -15.46
CA VAL A 24 12.82 -16.27 -14.89
C VAL A 24 13.26 -15.32 -13.77
N ILE A 25 13.21 -14.01 -14.01
CA ILE A 25 13.55 -13.00 -13.00
C ILE A 25 12.54 -13.04 -11.86
N ALA A 26 11.24 -13.12 -12.16
CA ALA A 26 10.19 -13.16 -11.14
C ALA A 26 10.30 -14.41 -10.26
N GLY A 27 10.52 -15.58 -10.86
CA GLY A 27 10.73 -16.83 -10.14
C GLY A 27 12.00 -16.79 -9.29
N GLY A 28 13.12 -16.32 -9.86
CA GLY A 28 14.37 -16.17 -9.11
C GLY A 28 14.24 -15.19 -7.94
N ALA A 29 13.63 -14.03 -8.17
CA ALA A 29 13.38 -13.04 -7.13
C ALA A 29 12.46 -13.58 -6.02
N TYR A 30 11.41 -14.32 -6.39
CA TYR A 30 10.51 -14.96 -5.44
C TYR A 30 11.25 -15.97 -4.55
N GLU A 31 12.08 -16.84 -5.13
CA GLU A 31 12.87 -17.81 -4.36
C GLU A 31 13.87 -17.11 -3.44
N VAL A 32 14.50 -16.01 -3.88
CA VAL A 32 15.39 -15.20 -3.02
C VAL A 32 14.62 -14.58 -1.86
N ILE A 33 13.43 -14.03 -2.09
CA ILE A 33 12.59 -13.44 -1.02
C ILE A 33 12.11 -14.53 -0.06
N ARG A 34 11.70 -15.69 -0.58
CA ARG A 34 11.23 -16.83 0.20
C ARG A 34 12.36 -17.44 1.05
N ALA A 35 13.51 -17.69 0.45
CA ALA A 35 14.71 -18.14 1.15
C ALA A 35 15.20 -17.07 2.14
N GLY A 36 15.00 -15.80 1.77
CA GLY A 36 15.05 -14.61 2.60
C GLY A 36 14.35 -14.76 3.94
N ALA A 37 13.04 -14.93 3.87
CA ALA A 37 12.18 -15.11 5.03
C ALA A 37 12.52 -16.39 5.80
N ALA A 38 12.77 -17.50 5.11
CA ALA A 38 13.07 -18.80 5.73
C ALA A 38 14.43 -18.82 6.45
N HIS A 39 15.44 -18.13 5.92
CA HIS A 39 16.82 -18.11 6.45
C HIS A 39 17.23 -16.71 6.92
N SER A 40 16.30 -15.99 7.55
CA SER A 40 16.50 -14.63 8.07
C SER A 40 17.71 -14.47 9.01
N ARG A 41 18.21 -15.57 9.59
CA ARG A 41 19.37 -15.58 10.50
C ARG A 41 20.73 -15.65 9.76
N HIS A 42 20.75 -15.96 8.46
CA HIS A 42 21.99 -16.06 7.70
C HIS A 42 22.49 -14.67 7.26
N PRO A 43 23.76 -14.31 7.52
CA PRO A 43 24.26 -12.94 7.32
C PRO A 43 24.20 -12.49 5.85
N ILE A 44 24.45 -13.39 4.90
CA ILE A 44 24.34 -13.08 3.46
C ILE A 44 22.90 -12.71 3.09
N MET A 45 21.93 -13.44 3.63
CA MET A 45 20.53 -13.23 3.30
C MET A 45 20.02 -11.91 3.87
N ARG A 46 20.50 -11.53 5.06
CA ARG A 46 20.22 -10.22 5.66
C ARG A 46 20.73 -9.07 4.80
N VAL A 47 21.91 -9.19 4.17
CA VAL A 47 22.45 -8.16 3.27
C VAL A 47 21.62 -8.06 1.99
N VAL A 48 21.21 -9.20 1.40
CA VAL A 48 20.36 -9.22 0.20
C VAL A 48 19.00 -8.57 0.45
N LEU A 49 18.40 -8.80 1.63
CA LEU A 49 17.09 -8.23 1.99
C LEU A 49 17.15 -6.81 2.55
N ALA A 50 18.29 -6.39 3.11
CA ALA A 50 18.47 -5.08 3.75
C ALA A 50 17.95 -3.88 2.95
N PRO A 51 18.24 -3.73 1.64
CA PRO A 51 17.75 -2.57 0.89
C PRO A 51 16.21 -2.54 0.78
N GLY A 52 15.57 -3.70 0.63
CA GLY A 52 14.11 -3.79 0.58
C GLY A 52 13.46 -3.43 1.91
N LEU A 53 14.02 -3.94 3.02
CA LEU A 53 13.54 -3.63 4.37
C LEU A 53 13.77 -2.16 4.73
N TRP A 54 14.88 -1.56 4.29
CA TRP A 54 15.15 -0.15 4.50
C TRP A 54 14.12 0.74 3.81
N LEU A 55 13.78 0.43 2.55
CA LEU A 55 12.74 1.14 1.81
C LEU A 55 11.36 0.98 2.47
N GLN A 56 11.02 -0.23 2.92
CA GLN A 56 9.76 -0.49 3.64
C GLN A 56 9.67 0.35 4.91
N GLY A 57 10.77 0.45 5.67
CA GLY A 57 10.85 1.24 6.90
C GLY A 57 10.51 2.72 6.72
N ILE A 58 10.70 3.29 5.52
CA ILE A 58 10.31 4.67 5.21
C ILE A 58 8.78 4.81 5.17
N THR A 59 8.07 3.78 4.72
CA THR A 59 6.60 3.78 4.57
C THR A 59 5.85 3.16 5.75
N THR A 60 6.52 2.39 6.61
CA THR A 60 5.90 1.67 7.75
C THR A 60 6.23 2.30 9.09
N ARG A 61 5.97 3.61 9.24
CA ARG A 61 6.02 4.25 10.57
C ARG A 61 4.93 3.64 11.46
N GLN A 62 5.24 3.40 12.74
CA GLN A 62 4.26 2.89 13.69
C GLN A 62 3.12 3.92 13.84
N PRO A 63 1.85 3.52 13.61
CA PRO A 63 0.72 4.41 13.75
C PRO A 63 0.54 4.82 15.21
N ASP A 64 -0.01 6.01 15.43
CA ASP A 64 -0.45 6.43 16.76
C ASP A 64 -1.77 5.75 17.15
N ASP A 65 -2.13 5.84 18.43
CA ASP A 65 -3.33 5.20 18.97
C ASP A 65 -4.62 5.70 18.31
N SER A 66 -4.68 6.99 17.92
CA SER A 66 -5.87 7.56 17.25
C SER A 66 -6.08 7.00 15.85
N MET A 67 -5.01 6.76 15.10
CA MET A 67 -5.07 6.09 13.81
C MET A 67 -5.54 4.64 13.94
N ILE A 68 -5.14 3.94 15.02
CA ILE A 68 -5.59 2.58 15.31
C ILE A 68 -7.10 2.54 15.60
N GLU A 69 -7.61 3.48 16.40
CA GLU A 69 -9.04 3.58 16.70
C GLU A 69 -9.88 3.80 15.42
N VAL A 70 -9.46 4.73 14.55
CA VAL A 70 -10.12 4.99 13.27
C VAL A 70 -10.08 3.75 12.36
N ALA A 71 -8.94 3.05 12.30
CA ALA A 71 -8.79 1.82 11.51
C ALA A 71 -9.74 0.71 12.01
N ILE A 72 -9.88 0.54 13.32
CA ILE A 72 -10.81 -0.44 13.91
C ILE A 72 -12.26 -0.06 13.62
N ALA A 73 -12.62 1.21 13.77
CA ALA A 73 -13.97 1.70 13.48
C ALA A 73 -14.37 1.46 12.02
N ALA A 74 -13.49 1.79 11.07
CA ALA A 74 -13.69 1.53 9.65
C ALA A 74 -13.80 0.03 9.34
N PHE A 75 -12.93 -0.79 9.93
CA PHE A 75 -12.91 -2.24 9.70
C PHE A 75 -14.16 -2.95 10.24
N LYS A 76 -14.65 -2.57 11.43
CA LYS A 76 -15.92 -3.09 11.98
C LYS A 76 -17.09 -2.81 11.03
N ARG A 77 -17.10 -1.65 10.39
CA ARG A 77 -18.16 -1.26 9.44
C ARG A 77 -18.16 -2.11 8.17
N VAL A 78 -16.98 -2.50 7.68
CA VAL A 78 -16.85 -3.47 6.57
C VAL A 78 -17.40 -4.83 7.00
N GLN A 79 -17.03 -5.33 8.18
CA GLN A 79 -17.55 -6.60 8.69
C GLN A 79 -19.07 -6.59 8.87
N ALA A 80 -19.66 -5.46 9.29
CA ALA A 80 -21.11 -5.32 9.38
C ALA A 80 -21.79 -5.35 8.01
N THR A 81 -21.15 -4.78 7.00
CA THR A 81 -21.62 -4.81 5.60
C THR A 81 -21.55 -6.22 5.02
N ASP A 82 -20.50 -6.97 5.35
CA ASP A 82 -20.31 -8.38 4.95
C ASP A 82 -21.18 -9.35 5.78
N GLY A 83 -21.98 -8.86 6.74
CA GLY A 83 -22.86 -9.67 7.58
C GLY A 83 -22.14 -10.52 8.62
N VAL A 84 -20.86 -10.24 8.89
CA VAL A 84 -20.05 -10.95 9.89
C VAL A 84 -20.41 -10.51 11.32
N ILE A 85 -20.77 -9.22 11.49
CA ILE A 85 -21.23 -8.65 12.77
C ILE A 85 -22.53 -7.87 12.56
N ALA A 86 -23.31 -7.66 13.63
CA ALA A 86 -24.53 -6.86 13.52
C ALA A 86 -24.21 -5.36 13.47
N ILE A 87 -25.03 -4.58 12.78
CA ILE A 87 -24.88 -3.12 12.71
C ILE A 87 -25.05 -2.48 14.10
N THR A 88 -25.79 -3.13 15.00
CA THR A 88 -25.91 -2.78 16.43
C THR A 88 -24.59 -2.82 17.18
N ASP A 89 -23.60 -3.60 16.73
CA ASP A 89 -22.29 -3.74 17.39
C ASP A 89 -21.29 -2.64 16.98
N LEU A 90 -21.72 -1.72 16.10
CA LEU A 90 -20.95 -0.54 15.72
C LEU A 90 -21.04 0.52 16.81
N ASP A 91 -19.93 1.23 17.02
CA ASP A 91 -19.91 2.36 17.95
C ASP A 91 -20.80 3.49 17.41
N PRO A 92 -21.86 3.90 18.15
CA PRO A 92 -22.78 4.95 17.70
C PRO A 92 -22.12 6.33 17.59
N ALA A 93 -20.93 6.52 18.16
CA ALA A 93 -20.15 7.75 18.01
C ALA A 93 -19.47 7.88 16.63
N VAL A 94 -19.38 6.79 15.85
CA VAL A 94 -18.75 6.80 14.53
C VAL A 94 -19.73 7.35 13.50
N VAL A 95 -19.50 8.60 13.11
CA VAL A 95 -20.34 9.35 12.17
C VAL A 95 -20.06 8.90 10.73
N GLU A 96 -21.12 8.74 9.95
CA GLU A 96 -21.00 8.50 8.51
C GLU A 96 -20.59 9.79 7.79
N VAL A 97 -19.52 9.71 6.99
CA VAL A 97 -18.98 10.85 6.24
C VAL A 97 -19.25 10.62 4.74
N GLY A 98 -19.78 11.63 4.08
CA GLY A 98 -20.07 11.66 2.65
C GLY A 98 -18.80 11.77 1.80
N ALA A 99 -18.96 11.61 0.49
CA ALA A 99 -17.86 11.72 -0.47
C ALA A 99 -17.21 13.13 -0.52
N ASP A 100 -17.89 14.12 0.04
CA ASP A 100 -17.48 15.52 0.22
C ASP A 100 -16.79 15.80 1.57
N GLY A 101 -16.58 14.76 2.39
CA GLY A 101 -15.97 14.90 3.71
C GLY A 101 -16.92 15.46 4.78
N GLN A 102 -18.21 15.62 4.47
CA GLN A 102 -19.20 16.13 5.41
C GLN A 102 -19.98 14.99 6.10
N PRO A 103 -20.35 15.13 7.38
CA PRO A 103 -21.28 14.22 8.04
C PRO A 103 -22.59 14.04 7.25
N LEU A 104 -22.96 12.80 6.91
CA LEU A 104 -24.22 12.48 6.22
C LEU A 104 -25.45 12.62 7.13
N SER A 105 -25.25 12.44 8.44
CA SER A 105 -26.23 12.76 9.47
C SER A 105 -25.88 14.15 9.99
N GLY A 106 -26.82 15.10 10.03
CA GLY A 106 -26.64 16.50 10.41
C GLY A 106 -26.21 16.75 11.87
N ALA A 107 -25.28 15.95 12.38
CA ALA A 107 -24.55 16.14 13.61
C ALA A 107 -23.72 17.43 13.52
N PRO A 108 -23.65 18.23 14.61
CA PRO A 108 -22.88 19.46 14.61
C PRO A 108 -21.42 19.16 14.24
N SER A 109 -20.84 19.95 13.35
CA SER A 109 -19.44 19.85 12.94
C SER A 109 -18.55 20.00 14.17
N ILE A 110 -18.07 18.87 14.72
CA ILE A 110 -17.06 18.83 15.79
C ILE A 110 -15.66 18.96 15.19
N LEU A 111 -15.54 18.93 13.86
CA LEU A 111 -14.30 19.20 13.17
C LEU A 111 -13.92 20.66 13.43
N PRO A 112 -12.69 20.97 13.88
CA PRO A 112 -12.21 22.33 13.91
C PRO A 112 -12.34 22.90 12.49
N GLU A 113 -12.89 24.11 12.40
CA GLU A 113 -12.98 24.86 11.13
C GLU A 113 -11.66 24.72 10.36
N PRO A 114 -11.72 24.47 9.04
CA PRO A 114 -10.53 24.23 8.24
C PRO A 114 -9.50 25.30 8.53
N VAL A 115 -8.34 24.88 9.01
CA VAL A 115 -7.21 25.79 9.27
C VAL A 115 -7.02 26.59 7.99
N PRO A 116 -7.14 27.93 8.04
CA PRO A 116 -7.02 28.75 6.85
C PRO A 116 -5.70 28.37 6.19
N ALA A 117 -5.77 27.98 4.92
CA ALA A 117 -4.60 27.63 4.15
C ALA A 117 -3.54 28.70 4.43
N MET A 118 -2.43 28.29 5.06
CA MET A 118 -1.32 29.18 5.29
C MET A 118 -0.97 29.76 3.93
N VAL A 119 -1.21 31.06 3.79
CA VAL A 119 -0.90 31.84 2.60
C VAL A 119 0.55 31.51 2.22
N GLU A 120 0.73 30.88 1.06
CA GLU A 120 2.05 30.71 0.46
C GLU A 120 2.72 32.09 0.35
N VAL A 121 3.91 32.19 0.95
CA VAL A 121 4.91 33.23 0.68
C VAL A 121 6.12 32.55 0.08
#